data_AF-A0AAW8AIG4-F1
#
_entry.id   AF-A0AAW8AIG4-F1
#
_cell.length_a   1.000
_cell.length_b   1.000
_cell.length_c   1.000
_cell.angle_alpha   90.00
_cell.angle_beta   90.00
_cell.angle_gamma   90.00
#
_symmetry.space_group_name_H-M   'P 1'
#
loop_
_entity.id
_entity.type
_entity.pdbx_description
1 polymer ?
#
loop_
_entity_poly.entity_id
_entity_poly.type
_entity_poly.pdbx_seq_one_letter_code
_entity_poly.pdbx_strand_id
1 'polypeptide(L)'
;DLSEEELIQVADSLVRHNIDGVIATNTTLDRSLVQGMKNCDQTGGLSGRPLQLKSTEIIRRLSQELNGRLPIIGVGGIDSVIAAREKIAAGAS
;
A
#
# COMPACT_ATOMS: atom_id res chain seq x y z
N ASP A 1 -3.55 -1.41 6.85
CA ASP A 1 -4.00 -2.11 8.06
C ASP A 1 -2.82 -2.71 8.82
N LEU A 2 -1.66 -2.04 8.79
CA LEU A 2 -0.46 -2.42 9.53
C LEU A 2 -0.07 -1.23 10.39
N SER A 3 0.42 -1.50 11.59
CA SER A 3 1.13 -0.49 12.38
C SER A 3 2.47 -0.17 11.72
N GLU A 4 3.10 0.91 12.18
CA GLU A 4 4.43 1.28 11.69
C GLU A 4 5.48 0.24 12.08
N GLU A 5 5.38 -0.30 13.30
CA GLU A 5 6.26 -1.37 13.80
C GLU A 5 6.09 -2.66 13.00
N GLU A 6 4.86 -3.03 12.64
CA GLU A 6 4.60 -4.21 11.80
C GLU A 6 5.19 -4.03 10.39
N LEU A 7 5.11 -2.82 9.82
CA LEU A 7 5.69 -2.52 8.52
C LEU A 7 7.22 -2.66 8.54
N ILE A 8 7.88 -2.15 9.58
CA ILE A 8 9.34 -2.28 9.76
C ILE A 8 9.73 -3.76 9.88
N GLN A 9 9.01 -4.52 10.71
CA GLN A 9 9.26 -5.96 10.87
C GLN A 9 9.12 -6.74 9.56
N VAL A 10 8.11 -6.39 8.75
CA VAL A 10 7.94 -6.98 7.41
C VAL A 10 9.11 -6.62 6.51
N ALA A 11 9.51 -5.34 6.44
CA ALA A 11 10.64 -4.90 5.62
C ALA A 11 11.94 -5.63 5.98
N ASP A 12 12.24 -5.75 7.28
CA ASP A 12 13.41 -6.48 7.77
C ASP A 12 13.36 -7.97 7.41
N SER A 13 12.18 -8.58 7.52
CA SER A 13 11.98 -9.98 7.15
C SER A 13 12.22 -10.22 5.66
N LEU A 14 11.66 -9.37 4.80
CA LEU A 14 11.83 -9.45 3.34
C LEU A 14 13.31 -9.44 2.95
N VAL A 15 14.09 -8.55 3.56
CA VAL A 15 15.53 -8.45 3.29
C VAL A 15 16.29 -9.64 3.86
N ARG A 16 16.00 -10.03 5.11
CA ARG A 16 16.67 -11.16 5.78
C ARG A 16 16.52 -12.46 4.98
N HIS A 17 15.38 -12.63 4.32
CA HIS A 17 15.06 -13.83 3.55
C HIS A 17 15.39 -13.71 2.05
N ASN A 18 16.05 -12.63 1.61
CA ASN A 18 16.41 -12.39 0.22
C ASN A 18 15.21 -12.53 -0.73
N ILE A 19 14.07 -11.94 -0.36
CA ILE A 19 12.92 -11.87 -1.26
C ILE A 19 13.26 -10.97 -2.46
N ASP A 20 12.70 -11.26 -3.64
CA ASP A 20 13.03 -10.51 -4.87
C ASP A 20 12.20 -9.24 -5.06
N GLY A 21 11.04 -9.13 -4.42
CA GLY A 21 10.10 -8.03 -4.63
C GLY A 21 8.89 -8.10 -3.69
N VAL A 22 8.20 -6.98 -3.54
CA VAL A 22 7.00 -6.88 -2.69
C VAL A 22 5.89 -6.11 -3.39
N ILE A 23 4.66 -6.61 -3.27
CA ILE A 23 3.46 -5.92 -3.78
C ILE A 23 2.82 -5.15 -2.63
N ALA A 24 2.65 -3.84 -2.80
CA ALA A 24 2.03 -2.96 -1.81
C ALA A 24 0.96 -2.10 -2.50
N THR A 25 -0.35 -2.24 -2.27
CA THR A 25 -1.02 -2.97 -1.18
C THR A 25 -2.16 -3.87 -1.65
N ASN A 26 -2.59 -4.77 -0.76
CA ASN A 26 -3.87 -5.44 -0.86
C ASN A 26 -5.03 -4.48 -0.50
N THR A 27 -6.25 -5.00 -0.45
CA THR A 27 -7.46 -4.31 0.02
C THR A 27 -7.35 -3.88 1.49
N THR A 28 -8.13 -2.88 1.91
CA THR A 28 -8.20 -2.42 3.30
C THR A 28 -9.52 -2.79 3.95
N LEU A 29 -9.51 -3.03 5.26
CA LEU A 29 -10.73 -3.17 6.07
C LEU A 29 -11.32 -1.81 6.48
N ASP A 30 -10.57 -0.72 6.33
CA ASP A 30 -11.06 0.62 6.69
C ASP A 30 -12.07 1.12 5.64
N ARG A 31 -13.29 1.40 6.12
CA ARG A 31 -14.44 1.85 5.33
C ARG A 31 -14.88 3.28 5.64
N SER A 32 -14.09 4.04 6.41
CA SER A 32 -14.38 5.44 6.78
C SER A 32 -14.70 6.33 5.57
N LEU A 33 -13.99 6.12 4.45
CA LEU A 33 -14.17 6.91 3.23
C LEU A 33 -15.42 6.56 2.42
N VAL A 34 -16.11 5.47 2.73
CA VAL A 34 -17.34 5.05 2.06
C VAL A 34 -18.54 5.04 3.00
N GLN A 35 -18.38 5.57 4.22
CA GLN A 35 -19.45 5.61 5.22
C GLN A 35 -20.67 6.37 4.70
N GLY A 36 -21.87 5.79 4.90
CA GLY A 36 -23.13 6.36 4.40
C GLY A 36 -23.47 6.02 2.95
N MET A 37 -22.59 5.32 2.22
CA MET A 37 -22.92 4.76 0.91
C MET A 37 -23.70 3.45 1.04
N LYS A 38 -24.48 3.10 0.00
CA LYS A 38 -25.39 1.93 -0.03
C LYS A 38 -24.79 0.63 0.52
N ASN A 39 -23.52 0.37 0.25
CA ASN A 39 -22.84 -0.89 0.57
C ASN A 39 -21.71 -0.72 1.62
N CYS A 40 -21.74 0.36 2.41
CA CYS A 40 -20.65 0.67 3.34
C CYS A 40 -20.42 -0.44 4.38
N ASP A 41 -21.47 -1.15 4.77
CA ASP A 41 -21.44 -2.18 5.83
C ASP A 41 -21.17 -3.60 5.31
N GLN A 42 -20.89 -3.78 4.02
CA GLN A 42 -20.52 -5.08 3.49
C GLN A 42 -19.22 -5.59 4.15
N THR A 43 -19.12 -6.90 4.34
CA THR A 43 -17.88 -7.51 4.83
C THR A 43 -16.83 -7.63 3.72
N GLY A 44 -15.57 -7.84 4.11
CA GLY A 44 -14.45 -8.01 3.19
C GLY A 44 -13.73 -6.69 2.84
N GLY A 45 -12.71 -6.83 2.00
CA GLY A 45 -11.78 -5.75 1.67
C GLY A 45 -12.36 -4.69 0.74
N LEU A 46 -12.14 -3.42 1.09
CA LEU A 46 -12.36 -2.26 0.23
C LEU A 46 -11.18 -2.10 -0.73
N SER A 47 -11.45 -1.71 -1.98
CA SER A 47 -10.46 -1.49 -3.03
C SER A 47 -10.74 -0.20 -3.81
N GLY A 48 -9.88 0.10 -4.79
CA GLY A 48 -10.09 1.24 -5.69
C GLY A 48 -9.72 2.59 -5.09
N ARG A 49 -10.38 3.65 -5.57
CA ARG A 49 -10.04 5.06 -5.29
C ARG A 49 -9.89 5.41 -3.81
N PRO A 50 -10.72 4.91 -2.87
CA PRO A 50 -10.55 5.18 -1.45
C PRO A 50 -9.18 4.75 -0.89
N LEU A 51 -8.51 3.78 -1.51
CA LEU A 51 -7.21 3.31 -1.04
C LEU A 51 -6.05 4.17 -1.48
N GLN A 52 -6.22 5.04 -2.49
CA GLN A 52 -5.09 5.71 -3.17
C GLN A 52 -4.10 6.33 -2.17
N LEU A 53 -4.58 7.20 -1.28
CA LEU A 53 -3.72 7.91 -0.32
C LEU A 53 -3.04 6.95 0.65
N LYS A 54 -3.80 6.02 1.23
CA LYS A 54 -3.27 5.05 2.19
C LYS A 54 -2.24 4.12 1.59
N SER A 55 -2.51 3.57 0.40
CA SER A 55 -1.56 2.69 -0.25
C SER A 55 -0.32 3.45 -0.73
N THR A 56 -0.43 4.73 -1.12
CA THR A 56 0.75 5.56 -1.47
C THR A 56 1.62 5.77 -0.24
N GLU A 57 1.00 6.05 0.90
CA GLU A 57 1.70 6.26 2.16
C GLU A 57 2.43 5.00 2.64
N ILE A 58 1.79 3.82 2.51
CA ILE A 58 2.43 2.54 2.83
C ILE A 58 3.63 2.28 1.91
N ILE A 59 3.50 2.52 0.60
CA ILE A 59 4.63 2.39 -0.34
C ILE A 59 5.77 3.31 0.06
N ARG A 60 5.48 4.57 0.41
CA ARG A 60 6.49 5.55 0.83
C ARG A 60 7.27 5.09 2.05
N ARG A 61 6.58 4.63 3.09
CA ARG A 61 7.22 4.11 4.31
C ARG A 61 8.02 2.84 4.03
N LEU A 62 7.45 1.91 3.27
CA LEU A 62 8.12 0.66 2.92
C LEU A 62 9.37 0.92 2.07
N SER A 63 9.34 1.88 1.15
CA SER A 63 10.50 2.31 0.38
C SER A 63 11.61 2.87 1.28
N GLN A 64 11.25 3.68 2.27
CA GLN A 64 12.20 4.22 3.26
C GLN A 64 12.86 3.10 4.08
N GLU A 65 12.08 2.14 4.57
CA GLU A 65 12.64 1.01 5.35
C GLU A 65 13.47 0.04 4.51
N LEU A 66 13.05 -0.22 3.27
CA LEU A 66 13.79 -1.07 2.36
C LEU A 66 15.07 -0.41 1.84
N ASN A 67 15.17 0.92 1.83
CA ASN A 67 16.35 1.66 1.36
C ASN A 67 16.84 1.19 -0.02
N GLY A 68 15.90 0.93 -0.94
CA GLY A 68 16.21 0.48 -2.31
C GLY A 68 16.76 -0.94 -2.42
N ARG A 69 16.77 -1.73 -1.33
CA ARG A 69 17.25 -3.13 -1.34
C ARG A 69 16.38 -4.07 -2.18
N LEU A 70 15.14 -3.70 -2.45
CA LEU A 70 14.12 -4.58 -3.04
C LEU A 70 13.05 -3.75 -3.78
N PRO A 71 12.63 -4.13 -5.01
CA PRO A 71 11.63 -3.41 -5.79
C PRO A 71 10.21 -3.53 -5.22
N ILE A 72 9.44 -2.44 -5.31
CA ILE A 72 8.06 -2.37 -4.79
C ILE A 72 7.08 -2.23 -5.96
N ILE A 73 6.18 -3.20 -6.11
CA ILE A 73 5.07 -3.12 -7.06
C ILE A 73 3.90 -2.39 -6.37
N GLY A 74 3.68 -1.13 -6.75
CA GLY A 74 2.66 -0.27 -6.17
C GLY A 74 1.25 -0.53 -6.70
N VAL A 75 0.31 -0.89 -5.82
CA VAL A 75 -1.09 -1.21 -6.13
C VAL A 75 -2.04 -0.48 -5.18
N GLY A 76 -3.24 -0.16 -5.66
CA GLY A 76 -4.34 0.40 -4.88
C GLY A 76 -4.66 1.85 -5.26
N GLY A 77 -5.88 2.06 -5.77
CA GLY A 77 -6.40 3.39 -6.09
C GLY A 77 -5.74 4.09 -7.27
N ILE A 78 -5.24 3.35 -8.26
CA ILE A 78 -4.64 3.90 -9.48
C ILE A 78 -5.73 4.03 -10.55
N ASP A 79 -6.33 5.21 -10.64
CA ASP A 79 -7.39 5.54 -11.61
C ASP A 79 -6.93 6.50 -12.72
N SER A 80 -5.68 6.95 -12.65
CA SER A 80 -5.15 8.02 -13.49
C SER A 80 -3.63 7.95 -13.58
N VAL A 81 -3.07 8.62 -14.60
CA VAL A 81 -1.62 8.77 -14.77
C VAL A 81 -1.01 9.51 -13.57
N ILE A 82 -1.71 10.48 -13.01
CA ILE A 82 -1.27 11.22 -11.82
C ILE A 82 -1.12 10.26 -10.64
N ALA A 83 -2.14 9.44 -10.37
CA ALA A 83 -2.08 8.43 -9.32
C ALA A 83 -0.93 7.44 -9.53
N ALA A 84 -0.66 7.01 -10.77
CA ALA A 84 0.49 6.16 -11.07
C ALA A 84 1.83 6.86 -10.78
N ARG A 85 1.99 8.12 -11.17
CA ARG A 85 3.19 8.91 -10.88
C ARG A 85 3.42 9.12 -9.40
N GLU A 86 2.36 9.31 -8.62
CA GLU A 86 2.45 9.41 -7.15
C GLU A 86 2.98 8.12 -6.52
N LYS A 87 2.59 6.94 -7.03
CA LYS A 87 3.13 5.65 -6.55
C LYS A 87 4.61 5.51 -6.85
N ILE A 88 5.02 5.85 -8.07
CA ILE A 88 6.42 5.82 -8.49
C ILE A 88 7.24 6.80 -7.63
N ALA A 89 6.73 8.01 -7.42
CA ALA A 89 7.39 9.01 -6.57
C ALA A 89 7.48 8.56 -5.09
N ALA A 90 6.55 7.74 -4.63
CA ALA A 90 6.60 7.11 -3.32
C ALA A 90 7.60 5.94 -3.23
N GLY A 91 8.18 5.49 -4.35
CA GLY A 91 9.19 4.44 -4.38
C GLY A 91 8.75 3.11 -5.00
N ALA A 92 7.62 3.09 -5.72
CA ALA A 92 7.26 1.95 -6.55
C ALA A 92 8.11 1.88 -7.84
N SER A 93 8.38 0.66 -8.32
CA SER A 93 9.25 0.35 -9.47
C SER A 93 8.69 -0.77 -10.33
#